data_AF-A0A7C3K4G3-F1
#
_entry.id   AF-A0A7C3K4G3-F1
#
_cell.length_a   1.000
_cell.length_b   1.000
_cell.length_c   1.000
_cell.angle_alpha   90.00
_cell.angle_beta   90.00
_cell.angle_gamma   90.00
#
_symmetry.space_group_name_H-M   'P 1'
#
loop_
_entity.id
_entity.type
_entity.pdbx_description
1 polymer ?
#
loop_
_entity_poly.entity_id
_entity_poly.type
_entity_poly.pdbx_seq_one_letter_code
_entity_poly.pdbx_strand_id
1 'polypeptide(L)'
;MGLKKTIGFSEYEPLLKTFIDLIHREMGEQVVSVVLYGSVARGTAGPESDVDVLLIVREASTEYWKRLQPLLPILRRLRKELCWKKLEEQGMMPFLSLLVLSLEEALENRCLYLDMVEEARILLDRDGFFQGKLERMRQRLKELGAKRVQRNGDWYWDLKPDLMPGEVVTL
;
A
#
# COMPACT_ATOMS: atom_id res chain seq x y z
N MET A 1 -28.53 -11.38 -9.47
CA MET A 1 -27.09 -11.20 -9.20
C MET A 1 -26.97 -9.93 -8.37
N GLY A 2 -26.86 -10.04 -7.05
CA GLY A 2 -26.81 -8.87 -6.17
C GLY A 2 -25.61 -7.99 -6.55
N LEU A 3 -25.82 -6.68 -6.68
CA LEU A 3 -24.73 -5.72 -6.84
C LEU A 3 -23.70 -5.98 -5.73
N LYS A 4 -22.52 -6.50 -6.09
CA LYS A 4 -21.41 -6.62 -5.13
C LYS A 4 -21.12 -5.20 -4.66
N LYS A 5 -21.38 -4.91 -3.38
CA LYS A 5 -20.99 -3.66 -2.75
C LYS A 5 -19.47 -3.57 -2.84
N THR A 6 -18.99 -2.69 -3.70
CA THR A 6 -17.56 -2.39 -3.81
C THR A 6 -17.19 -1.45 -2.67
N ILE A 7 -16.22 -1.86 -1.87
CA ILE A 7 -15.72 -1.11 -0.72
C ILE A 7 -14.45 -0.37 -1.13
N GLY A 8 -14.29 0.86 -0.64
CA GLY A 8 -13.12 1.69 -0.94
C GLY A 8 -12.54 2.34 0.30
N PHE A 9 -11.71 3.36 0.05
CA PHE A 9 -11.03 4.10 1.11
C PHE A 9 -12.00 4.70 2.15
N SER A 10 -13.15 5.21 1.73
CA SER A 10 -14.11 5.91 2.60
C SER A 10 -14.57 5.06 3.80
N GLU A 11 -14.76 3.77 3.59
CA GLU A 11 -15.19 2.85 4.63
C GLU A 11 -14.08 2.62 5.67
N TYR A 12 -12.83 2.51 5.20
CA TYR A 12 -11.67 2.23 6.04
C TYR A 12 -10.94 3.48 6.55
N GLU A 13 -11.30 4.67 6.10
CA GLU A 13 -10.66 5.94 6.48
C GLU A 13 -10.58 6.13 8.01
N PRO A 14 -11.65 5.89 8.81
CA PRO A 14 -11.56 6.00 10.27
C PRO A 14 -10.58 5.01 10.89
N LEU A 15 -10.50 3.78 10.37
CA LEU A 15 -9.56 2.75 10.82
C LEU A 15 -8.12 3.17 10.50
N LEU A 16 -7.87 3.61 9.27
CA LEU A 16 -6.55 4.04 8.79
C LEU A 16 -6.05 5.28 9.53
N LYS A 17 -6.93 6.26 9.79
CA LYS A 17 -6.59 7.44 10.59
C LYS A 17 -6.21 7.05 12.02
N THR A 18 -7.02 6.18 12.64
CA THR A 18 -6.73 5.68 14.00
C THR A 18 -5.42 4.91 14.04
N PHE A 19 -5.14 4.08 13.02
CA PHE A 19 -3.87 3.38 12.88
C PHE A 19 -2.69 4.37 12.76
N ILE A 20 -2.79 5.38 11.91
CA ILE A 20 -1.77 6.42 11.72
C ILE A 20 -1.50 7.16 13.04
N ASP A 21 -2.54 7.53 13.78
CA ASP A 21 -2.40 8.19 15.08
C ASP A 21 -1.69 7.29 16.10
N LEU A 22 -2.00 5.98 16.13
CA LEU A 22 -1.37 5.03 17.03
C LEU A 22 0.10 4.78 16.68
N ILE A 23 0.43 4.54 15.40
CA ILE A 23 1.83 4.35 14.99
C ILE A 23 2.65 5.62 15.22
N HIS A 24 2.08 6.81 15.00
CA HIS A 24 2.79 8.06 15.22
C HIS A 24 3.11 8.25 16.72
N ARG A 25 2.21 7.86 17.62
CA ARG A 25 2.45 7.93 19.07
C ARG A 25 3.54 6.97 19.54
N GLU A 26 3.56 5.74 19.03
CA GLU A 26 4.45 4.68 19.51
C GLU A 26 5.81 4.66 18.80
N MET A 27 5.85 5.07 17.52
CA MET A 27 7.05 5.01 16.68
C MET A 27 7.58 6.39 16.31
N GLY A 28 6.80 7.45 16.49
CA GLY A 28 7.25 8.84 16.37
C GLY A 28 7.96 9.12 15.05
N GLU A 29 9.19 9.62 15.17
CA GLU A 29 10.00 9.99 14.01
C GLU A 29 10.49 8.81 13.16
N GLN A 30 10.28 7.56 13.59
CA GLN A 30 10.63 6.39 12.79
C GLN A 30 9.70 6.18 11.60
N VAL A 31 8.44 6.63 11.66
CA VAL A 31 7.47 6.48 10.55
C VAL A 31 7.74 7.53 9.49
N VAL A 32 8.03 7.11 8.25
CA VAL A 32 8.30 8.01 7.12
C VAL A 32 7.09 8.15 6.22
N SER A 33 6.53 7.02 5.78
CA SER A 33 5.36 7.02 4.90
C SER A 33 4.37 5.92 5.28
N VAL A 34 3.08 6.19 5.07
CA VAL A 34 1.98 5.24 5.19
C VAL A 34 1.18 5.32 3.91
N VAL A 35 1.10 4.21 3.19
CA VAL A 35 0.53 4.17 1.85
C VAL A 35 -0.48 3.04 1.77
N LEU A 36 -1.74 3.39 1.50
CA LEU A 36 -2.78 2.43 1.19
C LEU A 36 -2.66 2.02 -0.28
N TYR A 37 -2.67 0.72 -0.55
CA TYR A 37 -2.68 0.18 -1.90
C TYR A 37 -3.70 -0.95 -2.03
N GLY A 38 -3.66 -1.68 -3.13
CA GLY A 38 -4.49 -2.87 -3.32
C GLY A 38 -5.97 -2.55 -3.52
N SER A 39 -6.82 -3.53 -3.22
CA SER A 39 -8.23 -3.51 -3.60
C SER A 39 -9.03 -2.37 -2.94
N VAL A 40 -8.69 -2.00 -1.71
CA VAL A 40 -9.33 -0.89 -0.99
C VAL A 40 -8.94 0.46 -1.60
N ALA A 41 -7.67 0.65 -1.99
CA ALA A 41 -7.24 1.86 -2.68
C ALA A 41 -7.95 2.04 -4.03
N ARG A 42 -8.14 0.93 -4.76
CA ARG A 42 -8.87 0.86 -6.04
C ARG A 42 -10.38 1.04 -5.93
N GLY A 43 -10.96 0.86 -4.74
CA GLY A 43 -12.42 0.81 -4.59
C GLY A 43 -13.05 -0.44 -5.19
N THR A 44 -12.30 -1.55 -5.25
CA THR A 44 -12.79 -2.85 -5.77
C THR A 44 -12.81 -3.92 -4.68
N ALA A 45 -12.64 -3.53 -3.41
CA ALA A 45 -12.60 -4.46 -2.29
C ALA A 45 -13.97 -5.10 -2.06
N GLY A 46 -13.96 -6.38 -1.69
CA GLY A 46 -15.11 -7.08 -1.14
C GLY A 46 -15.12 -7.01 0.39
N PRO A 47 -16.22 -7.46 1.05
CA PRO A 47 -16.31 -7.41 2.50
C PRO A 47 -15.24 -8.21 3.24
N GLU A 48 -14.76 -9.30 2.62
CA GLU A 48 -13.70 -10.18 3.13
C GLU A 48 -12.29 -9.76 2.67
N SER A 49 -12.15 -8.62 1.98
CA SER A 49 -10.84 -8.14 1.57
C SER A 49 -10.06 -7.59 2.76
N ASP A 50 -8.75 -7.81 2.75
CA ASP A 50 -7.82 -7.12 3.63
C ASP A 50 -7.54 -5.69 3.16
N VAL A 51 -6.92 -4.92 4.04
CA VAL A 51 -6.51 -3.55 3.82
C VAL A 51 -4.99 -3.53 3.71
N ASP A 52 -4.50 -3.48 2.47
CA ASP A 52 -3.09 -3.47 2.14
C ASP A 52 -2.43 -2.12 2.46
N VAL A 53 -1.48 -2.11 3.39
CA VAL A 53 -0.77 -0.89 3.81
C VAL A 53 0.73 -1.10 3.75
N LEU A 54 1.40 -0.24 2.99
CA LEU A 54 2.85 -0.11 3.00
C LEU A 54 3.24 0.90 4.08
N LEU A 55 4.01 0.44 5.05
CA LEU A 55 4.59 1.24 6.11
C LEU A 55 6.09 1.37 5.85
N ILE A 56 6.55 2.59 5.57
CA ILE A 56 7.97 2.89 5.42
C ILE A 56 8.46 3.50 6.71
N VAL A 57 9.49 2.88 7.29
CA VAL A 57 10.18 3.34 8.49
C VAL A 57 11.62 3.71 8.16
N ARG A 58 12.28 4.53 8.99
CA ARG A 58 13.68 4.90 8.74
C ARG A 58 14.58 3.68 8.69
N GLU A 59 14.46 2.82 9.70
CA GLU A 59 15.22 1.59 9.85
C GLU A 59 14.29 0.41 10.12
N ALA A 60 14.55 -0.72 9.48
CA ALA A 60 13.83 -1.97 9.69
C ALA A 60 14.82 -3.11 9.88
N SER A 61 14.51 -4.04 10.78
CA SER A 61 15.31 -5.27 10.96
C SER A 61 15.29 -6.11 9.69
N THR A 62 16.40 -6.72 9.30
CA THR A 62 16.45 -7.68 8.18
C THR A 62 15.54 -8.90 8.41
N GLU A 63 15.37 -9.32 9.66
CA GLU A 63 14.43 -10.38 10.03
C GLU A 63 12.97 -9.90 10.01
N TYR A 64 12.13 -10.54 9.21
CA TYR A 64 10.73 -10.16 9.00
C TYR A 64 9.91 -10.07 10.30
N TRP A 65 10.01 -11.07 11.18
CA TRP A 65 9.21 -11.11 12.42
C TRP A 65 9.54 -9.93 13.36
N LYS A 66 10.80 -9.48 13.39
CA LYS A 66 11.24 -8.32 14.19
C LYS A 66 10.67 -7.02 13.65
N ARG A 67 10.39 -6.92 12.35
CA ARG A 67 9.72 -5.74 11.75
C ARG A 67 8.29 -5.59 12.27
N LEU A 68 7.62 -6.72 12.48
CA LEU A 68 6.23 -6.75 12.93
C LEU A 68 6.10 -6.58 14.44
N GLN A 69 7.12 -6.95 15.21
CA GLN A 69 7.07 -6.94 16.68
C GLN A 69 6.63 -5.59 17.29
N PRO A 70 7.13 -4.42 16.84
CA PRO A 70 6.67 -3.11 17.33
C PRO A 70 5.20 -2.82 16.99
N LEU A 71 4.68 -3.42 15.91
CA LEU A 71 3.33 -3.20 15.41
C LEU A 71 2.30 -4.06 16.13
N LEU A 72 2.69 -5.19 16.74
CA LEU A 72 1.74 -6.09 17.39
C LEU A 72 0.92 -5.43 18.51
N PRO A 73 1.51 -4.66 19.45
CA PRO A 73 0.73 -3.93 20.46
C PRO A 73 -0.21 -2.88 19.84
N ILE A 74 0.24 -2.19 18.79
CA ILE A 74 -0.54 -1.17 18.07
C ILE A 74 -1.76 -1.82 17.41
N LEU A 75 -1.57 -2.90 16.67
CA LEU A 75 -2.66 -3.65 16.04
C LEU A 75 -3.64 -4.22 17.08
N ARG A 76 -3.15 -4.72 18.22
CA ARG A 76 -4.00 -5.17 19.33
C ARG A 76 -4.82 -4.04 19.94
N ARG A 77 -4.29 -2.82 19.98
CA ARG A 77 -5.01 -1.63 20.44
C ARG A 77 -6.05 -1.19 19.42
N LEU A 78 -5.68 -1.12 18.14
CA LEU A 78 -6.58 -0.79 17.04
C LEU A 78 -7.83 -1.68 17.02
N ARG A 79 -7.67 -2.98 17.30
CA ARG A 79 -8.78 -3.95 17.44
C ARG A 79 -9.82 -3.61 18.50
N LYS A 80 -9.48 -2.76 19.47
CA LYS A 80 -10.39 -2.36 20.56
C LYS A 80 -11.10 -1.05 20.26
N GLU A 81 -10.69 -0.34 19.21
CA GLU A 81 -11.22 0.98 18.85
C GLU A 81 -12.62 0.87 18.23
N LEU A 82 -13.42 1.93 18.39
CA LEU A 82 -14.80 1.95 17.88
C LEU A 82 -14.87 1.79 16.35
N CYS A 83 -13.87 2.30 15.61
CA CYS A 83 -13.80 2.13 14.16
C CYS A 83 -13.69 0.66 13.73
N TRP A 84 -13.01 -0.18 14.52
CA TRP A 84 -12.91 -1.62 14.25
C TRP A 84 -14.28 -2.27 14.35
N LYS A 85 -14.98 -2.05 15.47
CA LYS A 85 -16.31 -2.62 15.73
C LYS A 85 -17.33 -2.19 14.67
N LYS A 86 -17.30 -0.92 14.26
CA LYS A 86 -18.20 -0.40 13.21
C LYS A 86 -18.02 -1.13 11.88
N LEU A 87 -16.78 -1.47 11.50
CA LEU A 87 -16.51 -2.23 10.28
C LEU A 87 -17.08 -3.65 10.38
N GLU A 88 -16.88 -4.32 11.53
CA GLU A 88 -17.45 -5.66 11.78
C GLU A 88 -18.98 -5.65 11.77
N GLU A 89 -19.62 -4.66 12.39
CA GLU A 89 -21.09 -4.47 12.38
C GLU A 89 -21.64 -4.24 10.97
N GLN A 90 -20.82 -3.67 10.07
CA GLN A 90 -21.16 -3.48 8.66
C GLN A 90 -20.83 -4.71 7.79
N GLY A 91 -20.39 -5.82 8.40
CA GLY A 91 -20.02 -7.06 7.72
C GLY A 91 -18.71 -6.96 6.95
N MET A 92 -17.83 -6.03 7.30
CA MET A 92 -16.53 -5.85 6.64
C MET A 92 -15.40 -6.37 7.54
N MET A 93 -14.34 -6.91 6.94
CA MET A 93 -13.15 -7.39 7.64
C MET A 93 -12.14 -6.24 7.85
N PRO A 94 -11.91 -5.76 9.09
CA PRO A 94 -10.95 -4.70 9.40
C PRO A 94 -9.49 -5.18 9.51
N PHE A 95 -9.03 -6.05 8.61
CA PHE A 95 -7.68 -6.62 8.70
C PHE A 95 -6.65 -5.78 7.95
N LEU A 96 -5.64 -5.23 8.66
CA LEU A 96 -4.51 -4.54 8.02
C LEU A 96 -3.42 -5.54 7.63
N SER A 97 -3.16 -5.68 6.33
CA SER A 97 -2.03 -6.42 5.78
C SER A 97 -0.85 -5.45 5.62
N LEU A 98 0.17 -5.60 6.46
CA LEU A 98 1.28 -4.63 6.54
C LEU A 98 2.52 -5.12 5.79
N LEU A 99 2.95 -4.36 4.79
CA LEU A 99 4.29 -4.45 4.22
C LEU A 99 5.17 -3.39 4.88
N VAL A 100 6.22 -3.81 5.59
CA VAL A 100 7.12 -2.90 6.32
C VAL A 100 8.49 -2.85 5.63
N LEU A 101 8.89 -1.67 5.16
CA LEU A 101 10.18 -1.43 4.50
C LEU A 101 10.99 -0.38 5.27
N SER A 102 12.32 -0.53 5.24
CA SER A 102 13.22 0.57 5.58
C SER A 102 13.22 1.63 4.47
N LEU A 103 13.84 2.78 4.73
CA LEU A 103 14.08 3.81 3.72
C LEU A 103 14.86 3.25 2.52
N GLU A 104 15.91 2.48 2.78
CA GLU A 104 16.76 1.88 1.75
C GLU A 104 15.97 0.92 0.86
N GLU A 105 15.22 0.01 1.46
CA GLU A 105 14.39 -0.96 0.74
C GLU A 105 13.24 -0.31 -0.01
N ALA A 106 12.72 0.81 0.49
CA ALA A 106 11.67 1.57 -0.17
C ALA A 106 12.15 2.27 -1.44
N LEU A 107 13.46 2.57 -1.55
CA LEU A 107 14.08 3.14 -2.75
C LEU A 107 14.30 2.12 -3.87
N GLU A 108 14.35 0.82 -3.55
CA GLU A 108 14.44 -0.24 -4.54
C GLU A 108 13.22 -0.28 -5.46
N ASN A 109 13.40 -0.72 -6.70
CA ASN A 109 12.27 -0.95 -7.60
C ASN A 109 11.62 -2.29 -7.32
N ARG A 110 10.34 -2.25 -6.97
CA ARG A 110 9.52 -3.42 -6.64
C ARG A 110 8.35 -3.49 -7.62
N CYS A 111 8.02 -4.68 -8.12
CA CYS A 111 6.90 -4.86 -9.05
C CYS A 111 5.58 -4.31 -8.48
N LEU A 112 5.39 -4.43 -7.16
CA LEU A 112 4.23 -3.89 -6.46
C LEU A 112 4.03 -2.38 -6.69
N TYR A 113 5.12 -1.63 -6.88
CA TYR A 113 5.04 -0.18 -7.07
C TYR A 113 4.43 0.20 -8.42
N LEU A 114 4.44 -0.69 -9.41
CA LEU A 114 3.83 -0.45 -10.72
C LEU A 114 2.35 -0.11 -10.56
N ASP A 115 1.61 -0.88 -9.76
CA ASP A 115 0.20 -0.59 -9.49
C ASP A 115 0.02 0.60 -8.55
N MET A 116 0.95 0.79 -7.60
CA MET A 116 0.92 1.94 -6.70
C MET A 116 1.08 3.28 -7.43
N VAL A 117 1.80 3.32 -8.56
CA VAL A 117 1.92 4.54 -9.39
C VAL A 117 0.54 5.04 -9.83
N GLU A 118 -0.41 4.15 -10.09
CA GLU A 118 -1.74 4.51 -10.60
C GLU A 118 -2.78 4.61 -9.48
N GLU A 119 -2.68 3.76 -8.45
CA GLU A 119 -3.82 3.46 -7.57
C GLU A 119 -3.57 3.76 -6.09
N ALA A 120 -2.31 3.92 -5.68
CA ALA A 120 -2.01 4.08 -4.27
C ALA A 120 -2.50 5.42 -3.72
N ARG A 121 -2.89 5.39 -2.44
CA ARG A 121 -3.21 6.58 -1.66
C ARG A 121 -2.15 6.77 -0.59
N ILE A 122 -1.39 7.84 -0.72
CA ILE A 122 -0.42 8.26 0.29
C ILE A 122 -1.17 8.94 1.43
N LEU A 123 -1.16 8.32 2.61
CA LEU A 123 -1.90 8.80 3.79
C LEU A 123 -1.02 9.64 4.73
N LEU A 124 0.28 9.34 4.75
CA LEU A 124 1.31 10.10 5.42
C LEU A 124 2.60 9.95 4.60
N ASP A 125 3.34 11.02 4.40
CA ASP A 125 4.63 10.98 3.70
C ASP A 125 5.47 12.18 4.11
N ARG A 126 6.60 11.93 4.77
CA ARG A 126 7.50 12.99 5.19
C ARG A 126 8.38 13.43 4.04
N ASP A 127 8.49 14.74 3.88
CA ASP A 127 9.30 15.37 2.83
C ASP A 127 8.96 14.91 1.40
N GLY A 128 7.77 14.33 1.20
CA GLY A 128 7.36 13.73 -0.08
C GLY A 128 8.24 12.55 -0.51
N PHE A 129 8.80 11.79 0.44
CA PHE A 129 9.74 10.71 0.17
C PHE A 129 9.18 9.67 -0.80
N PHE A 130 8.07 9.03 -0.46
CA PHE A 130 7.53 7.95 -1.28
C PHE A 130 6.77 8.49 -2.49
N GLN A 131 6.14 9.67 -2.36
CA GLN A 131 5.57 10.38 -3.50
C GLN A 131 6.63 10.63 -4.58
N GLY A 132 7.82 11.10 -4.19
CA GLY A 132 8.94 11.30 -5.09
C GLY A 132 9.45 10.00 -5.70
N LYS A 133 9.45 8.88 -4.95
CA LYS A 133 9.79 7.56 -5.49
C LYS A 133 8.80 7.11 -6.57
N LEU A 134 7.50 7.23 -6.32
CA LEU A 134 6.46 6.89 -7.30
C LEU A 134 6.50 7.79 -8.53
N GLU A 135 6.77 9.08 -8.38
CA GLU A 135 6.90 10.01 -9.52
C GLU A 135 8.09 9.65 -10.43
N ARG A 136 9.26 9.31 -9.84
CA ARG A 136 10.40 8.82 -10.63
C ARG A 136 10.06 7.55 -11.41
N MET A 137 9.33 6.62 -10.78
CA MET A 137 8.87 5.40 -11.44
C MET A 137 7.87 5.71 -12.57
N ARG A 138 6.90 6.60 -12.33
CA ARG A 138 5.93 7.07 -13.33
C ARG A 138 6.61 7.64 -14.56
N GLN A 139 7.59 8.52 -14.34
CA GLN A 139 8.36 9.12 -15.42
C GLN A 139 9.17 8.06 -16.19
N ARG A 140 9.77 7.10 -15.48
CA ARG A 140 10.50 6.00 -16.12
C ARG A 140 9.60 5.10 -16.97
N LEU A 141 8.41 4.76 -16.48
CA LEU A 141 7.41 3.99 -17.23
C LEU A 141 7.00 4.72 -18.50
N LYS A 142 6.82 6.04 -18.42
CA LYS A 142 6.50 6.89 -19.57
C LYS A 142 7.62 6.87 -20.62
N GLU A 143 8.88 6.97 -20.20
CA GLU A 143 10.05 6.90 -21.09
C GLU A 143 10.18 5.55 -21.80
N LEU A 144 9.88 4.46 -21.11
CA LEU A 144 9.89 3.12 -21.68
C LEU A 144 8.68 2.85 -22.60
N GLY A 145 7.71 3.77 -22.66
CA GLY A 145 6.46 3.56 -23.38
C GLY A 145 5.61 2.45 -22.74
N ALA A 146 5.79 2.21 -21.44
CA ALA A 146 5.13 1.14 -20.70
C ALA A 146 3.61 1.30 -20.73
N LYS A 147 2.90 0.17 -20.79
CA LYS A 147 1.44 0.12 -20.85
C LYS A 147 0.89 -0.87 -19.83
N ARG A 148 -0.15 -0.46 -19.12
CA ARG A 148 -0.97 -1.39 -18.34
C ARG A 148 -2.04 -2.00 -19.25
N VAL A 149 -1.95 -3.31 -19.49
CA VAL A 149 -2.80 -4.03 -20.44
C VAL A 149 -3.79 -4.91 -19.69
N GLN A 150 -5.08 -4.67 -19.92
CA GLN A 150 -6.18 -5.49 -19.38
C GLN A 150 -6.29 -6.81 -20.14
N ARG A 151 -6.42 -7.93 -19.42
CA ARG A 151 -6.59 -9.27 -19.98
C ARG A 151 -7.40 -10.16 -19.04
N ASN A 152 -8.53 -10.69 -19.53
CA ASN A 152 -9.38 -11.65 -18.81
C ASN A 152 -9.87 -11.21 -17.41
N GLY A 153 -10.07 -9.90 -17.20
CA GLY A 153 -10.50 -9.36 -15.90
C GLY A 153 -9.35 -9.01 -14.94
N ASP A 154 -8.11 -9.30 -15.33
CA ASP A 154 -6.88 -8.87 -14.67
C ASP A 154 -6.09 -7.90 -15.55
N TRP A 155 -4.90 -7.48 -15.11
CA TRP A 155 -3.97 -6.69 -15.91
C TRP A 155 -2.52 -7.15 -15.73
N TYR A 156 -1.69 -6.77 -16.69
CA TYR A 156 -0.24 -6.84 -16.57
C TYR A 156 0.39 -5.56 -17.10
N TRP A 157 1.63 -5.31 -16.70
CA TRP A 157 2.43 -4.21 -17.21
C TRP A 157 3.34 -4.69 -18.35
N ASP A 158 3.09 -4.20 -19.55
CA ASP A 158 4.01 -4.29 -20.68
C ASP A 158 5.01 -3.14 -20.56
N LEU A 159 6.19 -3.43 -19.99
CA LEU A 159 7.15 -2.40 -19.58
C LEU A 159 7.84 -1.71 -20.77
N LYS A 160 8.04 -2.42 -21.88
CA LYS A 160 8.68 -1.89 -23.09
C LYS A 160 8.09 -2.61 -24.32
N PRO A 161 7.00 -2.09 -24.91
CA PRO A 161 6.31 -2.76 -26.01
C PRO A 161 7.16 -2.95 -27.29
N ASP A 162 8.23 -2.18 -27.43
CA ASP A 162 9.18 -2.20 -28.53
C ASP A 162 10.52 -2.89 -28.15
N LEU A 163 10.51 -3.74 -27.12
CA LEU A 163 11.72 -4.43 -26.63
C LEU A 163 12.40 -5.25 -27.74
N MET A 164 13.69 -5.02 -27.96
CA MET A 164 14.50 -5.78 -28.90
C MET A 164 15.30 -6.90 -28.19
N PRO A 165 15.57 -8.04 -28.86
CA PRO A 165 16.40 -9.10 -28.29
C PRO A 165 17.77 -8.58 -27.82
N GLY A 166 18.11 -8.85 -26.55
CA GLY A 166 19.37 -8.43 -25.93
C GLY A 166 19.31 -7.09 -25.20
N GLU A 167 18.20 -6.35 -25.27
CA GLU A 167 18.02 -5.14 -24.46
C GLU A 167 17.74 -5.46 -22.99
N VAL A 168 18.29 -4.64 -22.09
CA VAL A 168 18.05 -4.72 -20.66
C VAL A 168 17.07 -3.62 -20.26
N VAL A 169 15.94 -4.01 -19.67
CA VAL A 169 14.97 -3.08 -19.09
C VAL A 169 15.29 -2.87 -17.63
N THR A 170 15.44 -1.61 -17.24
CA THR A 170 15.63 -1.21 -15.84
C THR A 170 14.59 -0.15 -15.50
N LEU A 171 13.85 -0.44 -14.43
CA LEU A 171 12.94 0.49 -13.75
C LEU A 171 13.73 1.37 -12.79
#